data_AF-A0A7C5DH85-F1
#
_entry.id   AF-A0A7C5DH85-F1
#
_cell.length_a   1.000
_cell.length_b   1.000
_cell.length_c   1.000
_cell.angle_alpha   90.00
_cell.angle_beta   90.00
_cell.angle_gamma   90.00
#
_symmetry.space_group_name_H-M   'P 1'
#
loop_
_entity.id
_entity.type
_entity.pdbx_description
1 polymer ?
#
loop_
_entity_poly.entity_id
_entity_poly.type
_entity_poly.pdbx_seq_one_letter_code
_entity_poly.pdbx_strand_id
1 'polypeptide(L)'
;MKNLIFLIFVLLLASLFSQTNIVEIYIVSNINGSVFTNESKIAFIDDFLKMSIVGKCENSEELVYYSNSEKLQIDGLVINENDIHNWNELDTDLSIKWFKVEEADGEHYNNTSPTWHWEDIPYTETEIMEWKNRFEIFPDVEPTIFEPVFCDGKVVGTMRFKATLIINGKTFSTPGKNSKYKGSISHKVHRLSLKGNTDNEVINYAFAMCNLPYIWGSANFSNDHNFDNQAERFIGADCADFAVAAHQLAGNQIPYDQIKNNRFTKIISTVKDIENSNYLDRKRELIIVGNNGIKVADFIYWNYDKPGTGHVGLFYEDKSDPNGENKGNADAIFNEWDLVIHTLFHEPEIKRIGEAFSGNIRVYRIRD
;
A
#
# COMPACT_ATOMS: atom_id res chain seq x y z
N MET A 1 26.70 22.05 -62.17
CA MET A 1 25.25 21.93 -61.92
C MET A 1 24.76 20.52 -61.61
N LYS A 2 25.35 19.43 -62.16
CA LYS A 2 24.89 18.06 -61.86
C LYS A 2 25.22 17.53 -60.44
N ASN A 3 26.21 18.10 -59.76
CA ASN A 3 26.61 17.66 -58.40
C ASN A 3 25.86 18.36 -57.26
N LEU A 4 25.09 19.42 -57.53
CA LEU A 4 24.35 20.17 -56.50
C LEU A 4 22.96 19.56 -56.24
N ILE A 5 22.37 18.90 -57.24
CA ILE A 5 21.05 18.25 -57.15
C ILE A 5 21.13 16.94 -56.34
N PHE A 6 22.26 16.22 -56.40
CA PHE A 6 22.45 15.00 -55.64
C PHE A 6 22.62 15.26 -54.13
N LEU A 7 23.22 16.39 -53.76
CA LEU A 7 23.41 16.77 -52.36
C LEU A 7 22.08 17.18 -51.68
N ILE A 8 21.17 17.82 -52.42
CA ILE A 8 19.84 18.20 -51.92
C ILE A 8 18.95 16.96 -51.75
N PHE A 9 19.09 15.94 -52.61
CA PHE A 9 18.32 14.69 -52.50
C PHE A 9 18.76 13.81 -51.31
N VAL A 10 20.05 13.80 -50.97
CA VAL A 10 20.58 13.10 -49.79
C VAL A 10 20.24 13.85 -48.49
N LEU A 11 20.16 15.20 -48.52
CA LEU A 11 19.72 16.00 -47.37
C LEU A 11 18.19 15.95 -47.13
N LEU A 12 17.38 15.68 -48.17
CA LEU A 12 15.93 15.47 -48.03
C LEU A 12 15.53 14.04 -47.63
N LEU A 13 16.40 13.05 -47.86
CA LEU A 13 16.21 11.69 -47.32
C LEU A 13 16.63 11.58 -45.84
N ALA A 14 17.44 12.52 -45.34
CA ALA A 14 17.83 12.60 -43.94
C ALA A 14 16.76 13.23 -43.00
N SER A 15 15.64 13.71 -43.54
CA SER A 15 14.55 14.33 -42.76
C SER A 15 13.28 13.48 -42.67
N LEU A 16 13.34 12.22 -43.11
CA LEU A 16 12.32 11.21 -42.83
C LEU A 16 12.74 10.32 -41.65
N PHE A 17 13.39 10.89 -40.64
CA PHE A 17 13.23 10.34 -39.30
C PHE A 17 11.78 10.61 -38.94
N SER A 18 10.91 9.60 -39.08
CA SER A 18 9.57 9.63 -38.49
C SER A 18 9.78 10.04 -37.04
N GLN A 19 9.38 11.25 -36.70
CA GLN A 19 9.58 11.79 -35.38
C GLN A 19 8.76 10.91 -34.45
N THR A 20 9.41 10.06 -33.66
CA THR A 20 8.73 9.13 -32.75
C THR A 20 7.82 9.94 -31.84
N ASN A 21 6.51 9.86 -32.09
CA ASN A 21 5.53 10.63 -31.38
C ASN A 21 5.04 9.81 -30.18
N ILE A 22 5.78 9.92 -29.08
CA ILE A 22 5.30 9.40 -27.80
C ILE A 22 4.04 10.17 -27.42
N VAL A 23 2.99 9.42 -27.15
CA VAL A 23 1.67 9.95 -26.75
C VAL A 23 1.41 9.74 -25.27
N GLU A 24 1.96 8.67 -24.70
CA GLU A 24 1.73 8.30 -23.30
C GLU A 24 2.91 7.50 -22.75
N ILE A 25 3.11 7.55 -21.43
CA ILE A 25 4.06 6.71 -20.73
C ILE A 25 3.38 5.99 -19.58
N TYR A 26 3.85 4.78 -19.26
CA TYR A 26 3.32 3.95 -18.18
C TYR A 26 4.46 3.49 -17.27
N ILE A 27 4.17 3.41 -15.97
CA ILE A 27 4.93 2.54 -15.08
C ILE A 27 4.36 1.13 -15.23
N VAL A 28 5.24 0.17 -15.44
CA VAL A 28 4.91 -1.25 -15.37
C VAL A 28 5.78 -1.92 -14.32
N SER A 29 5.29 -3.01 -13.74
CA SER A 29 6.06 -3.81 -12.78
C SER A 29 5.79 -5.29 -12.95
N ASN A 30 6.67 -6.12 -12.42
CA ASN A 30 6.47 -7.56 -12.31
C ASN A 30 6.88 -8.09 -10.93
N ILE A 31 6.51 -9.35 -10.68
CA ILE A 31 6.85 -10.11 -9.47
C ILE A 31 7.51 -11.40 -9.93
N ASN A 32 8.71 -11.71 -9.43
CA ASN A 32 9.41 -12.98 -9.66
C ASN A 32 9.55 -13.34 -11.16
N GLY A 33 9.81 -12.34 -12.01
CA GLY A 33 10.00 -12.56 -13.45
C GLY A 33 8.71 -12.75 -14.25
N SER A 34 7.54 -12.45 -13.67
CA SER A 34 6.25 -12.48 -14.39
C SER A 34 6.16 -11.41 -15.49
N VAL A 35 5.05 -11.40 -16.23
CA VAL A 35 4.76 -10.35 -17.23
C VAL A 35 4.71 -8.98 -16.56
N PHE A 36 5.28 -7.96 -17.21
CA PHE A 36 5.18 -6.59 -16.74
C PHE A 36 3.79 -6.03 -17.04
N THR A 37 3.13 -5.53 -16.00
CA THR A 37 1.81 -4.91 -16.13
C THR A 37 1.77 -3.52 -15.52
N ASN A 38 0.93 -2.64 -16.07
CA ASN A 38 0.67 -1.31 -15.50
C ASN A 38 -0.28 -1.35 -14.28
N GLU A 39 -0.77 -2.54 -13.92
CA GLU A 39 -1.57 -2.76 -12.73
C GLU A 39 -0.72 -2.66 -11.45
N SER A 40 -1.33 -2.08 -10.42
CA SER A 40 -0.77 -2.05 -9.07
C SER A 40 -0.66 -3.46 -8.49
N LYS A 41 0.33 -3.68 -7.61
CA LYS A 41 0.66 -5.03 -7.11
C LYS A 41 0.68 -5.10 -5.60
N ILE A 42 0.35 -6.29 -5.10
CA ILE A 42 0.61 -6.73 -3.74
C ILE A 42 1.55 -7.92 -3.85
N ALA A 43 2.67 -7.87 -3.13
CA ALA A 43 3.72 -8.89 -3.16
C ALA A 43 4.15 -9.21 -1.72
N PHE A 44 4.76 -10.38 -1.50
CA PHE A 44 5.42 -10.69 -0.24
C PHE A 44 6.73 -9.90 -0.10
N ILE A 45 7.17 -9.65 1.13
CA ILE A 45 8.46 -8.99 1.45
C ILE A 45 9.70 -9.67 0.87
N ASP A 46 9.61 -10.94 0.50
CA ASP A 46 10.70 -11.72 -0.09
C ASP A 46 10.60 -11.85 -1.61
N ASP A 47 9.52 -11.35 -2.21
CA ASP A 47 9.36 -11.38 -3.65
C ASP A 47 10.35 -10.43 -4.33
N PHE A 48 10.83 -10.85 -5.49
CA PHE A 48 11.66 -10.01 -6.35
C PHE A 48 10.79 -9.12 -7.22
N LEU A 49 10.80 -7.82 -6.93
CA LEU A 49 10.05 -6.82 -7.68
C LEU A 49 10.96 -6.03 -8.62
N LYS A 50 10.48 -5.83 -9.84
CA LYS A 50 11.12 -4.94 -10.81
C LYS A 50 10.08 -4.00 -11.39
N MET A 51 10.46 -2.74 -11.57
CA MET A 51 9.67 -1.71 -12.23
C MET A 51 10.39 -1.20 -13.47
N SER A 52 9.64 -0.87 -14.51
CA SER A 52 10.14 -0.31 -15.75
C SER A 52 9.21 0.79 -16.25
N ILE A 53 9.75 1.67 -17.11
CA ILE A 53 8.96 2.62 -17.88
C ILE A 53 8.66 2.04 -19.27
N VAL A 54 7.45 2.27 -19.76
CA VAL A 54 7.05 2.00 -21.14
C VAL A 54 6.56 3.29 -21.79
N GLY A 55 7.02 3.59 -23.00
CA GLY A 55 6.49 4.66 -23.83
C GLY A 55 5.60 4.11 -24.92
N LYS A 56 4.39 4.63 -25.05
CA LYS A 56 3.48 4.32 -26.16
C LYS A 56 3.64 5.37 -27.24
N CYS A 57 3.85 4.90 -28.47
CA CYS A 57 4.09 5.73 -29.64
C CYS A 57 3.02 5.48 -30.69
N GLU A 58 2.54 6.57 -31.29
CA GLU A 58 1.72 6.52 -32.50
C GLU A 58 2.63 6.80 -33.69
N ASN A 59 2.88 5.79 -34.52
CA ASN A 59 3.42 5.97 -35.86
C ASN A 59 2.26 5.91 -36.85
N SER A 60 2.35 6.57 -38.01
CA SER A 60 1.23 6.96 -38.88
C SER A 60 0.18 5.88 -39.25
N GLU A 61 0.45 4.59 -39.02
CA GLU A 61 -0.51 3.49 -39.20
C GLU A 61 -0.48 2.41 -38.08
N GLU A 62 0.46 2.50 -37.11
CA GLU A 62 0.70 1.43 -36.12
C GLU A 62 1.06 1.98 -34.73
N LEU A 63 0.59 1.28 -33.69
CA LEU A 63 0.95 1.53 -32.29
C LEU A 63 2.16 0.69 -31.93
N VAL A 64 3.25 1.34 -31.50
CA VAL A 64 4.46 0.66 -31.03
C VAL A 64 4.81 1.13 -29.62
N TYR A 65 5.58 0.32 -28.91
CA TYR A 65 5.96 0.55 -27.52
C TYR A 65 7.48 0.57 -27.38
N TYR A 66 8.00 1.43 -26.52
CA TYR A 66 9.41 1.46 -26.14
C TYR A 66 9.57 0.99 -24.71
N SER A 67 10.38 -0.05 -24.51
CA SER A 67 10.56 -0.73 -23.23
C SER A 67 11.84 -1.55 -23.21
N ASN A 68 12.46 -1.69 -22.03
CA ASN A 68 13.54 -2.68 -21.84
C ASN A 68 13.00 -4.07 -21.47
N SER A 69 11.70 -4.19 -21.24
CA SER A 69 11.02 -5.44 -20.91
C SER A 69 10.38 -6.06 -22.15
N GLU A 70 10.67 -7.33 -22.40
CA GLU A 70 10.18 -8.07 -23.58
C GLU A 70 8.73 -8.55 -23.44
N LYS A 71 8.22 -8.70 -22.21
CA LYS A 71 6.88 -9.23 -21.94
C LYS A 71 6.02 -8.17 -21.26
N LEU A 72 5.10 -7.57 -22.02
CA LEU A 72 4.26 -6.46 -21.56
C LEU A 72 2.76 -6.78 -21.68
N GLN A 73 2.01 -6.32 -20.68
CA GLN A 73 0.56 -6.20 -20.75
C GLN A 73 0.15 -4.83 -20.22
N ILE A 74 -0.56 -4.05 -21.04
CA ILE A 74 -0.99 -2.69 -20.68
C ILE A 74 -2.51 -2.65 -20.79
N ASP A 75 -3.19 -2.24 -19.71
CA ASP A 75 -4.65 -2.16 -19.64
C ASP A 75 -5.35 -3.49 -20.01
N GLY A 76 -4.74 -4.60 -19.59
CA GLY A 76 -5.25 -5.95 -19.87
C GLY A 76 -4.87 -6.50 -21.25
N LEU A 77 -4.25 -5.71 -22.12
CA LEU A 77 -3.87 -6.12 -23.47
C LEU A 77 -2.41 -6.57 -23.50
N VAL A 78 -2.18 -7.83 -23.87
CA VAL A 78 -0.83 -8.36 -24.13
C VAL A 78 -0.29 -7.70 -25.40
N ILE A 79 0.91 -7.12 -25.29
CA ILE A 79 1.58 -6.46 -26.41
C ILE A 79 2.43 -7.50 -27.15
N ASN A 80 2.39 -7.47 -28.49
CA ASN A 80 3.22 -8.36 -29.31
C ASN A 80 4.70 -7.96 -29.17
N GLU A 81 5.59 -8.93 -29.05
CA GLU A 81 7.04 -8.68 -28.94
C GLU A 81 7.58 -7.89 -30.14
N ASN A 82 7.01 -8.07 -31.33
CA ASN A 82 7.40 -7.30 -32.52
C ASN A 82 7.01 -5.82 -32.47
N ASP A 83 6.06 -5.45 -31.60
CA ASP A 83 5.62 -4.07 -31.40
C ASP A 83 6.40 -3.39 -30.26
N ILE A 84 7.36 -4.10 -29.64
CA ILE A 84 8.18 -3.60 -28.53
C ILE A 84 9.60 -3.34 -29.01
N HIS A 85 9.99 -2.08 -28.97
CA HIS A 85 11.33 -1.58 -29.27
C HIS A 85 12.09 -1.27 -28.00
N ASN A 86 13.42 -1.40 -28.03
CA ASN A 86 14.24 -0.99 -26.91
C ASN A 86 14.41 0.54 -26.87
N TRP A 87 14.49 1.12 -25.66
CA TRP A 87 14.76 2.55 -25.50
C TRP A 87 16.06 3.01 -26.18
N ASN A 88 17.06 2.14 -26.31
CA ASN A 88 18.33 2.44 -26.98
C ASN A 88 18.22 2.53 -28.52
N GLU A 89 17.09 2.12 -29.10
CA GLU A 89 16.82 2.26 -30.55
C GLU A 89 16.44 3.71 -30.89
N LEU A 90 16.06 4.53 -29.90
CA LEU A 90 15.86 5.96 -30.10
C LEU A 90 17.20 6.68 -30.11
N ASP A 91 17.57 7.21 -31.28
CA ASP A 91 18.72 8.12 -31.43
C ASP A 91 18.37 9.53 -30.93
N THR A 92 18.16 9.66 -29.62
CA THR A 92 17.74 10.91 -28.97
C THR A 92 18.20 10.98 -27.51
N ASP A 93 18.30 12.20 -26.98
CA ASP A 93 18.55 12.42 -25.57
C ASP A 93 17.32 12.03 -24.74
N LEU A 94 17.49 11.04 -23.87
CA LEU A 94 16.49 10.56 -22.93
C LEU A 94 16.91 10.87 -21.49
N SER A 95 15.95 11.31 -20.68
CA SER A 95 16.14 11.49 -19.24
C SER A 95 14.89 11.04 -18.49
N ILE A 96 15.07 10.25 -17.44
CA ILE A 96 13.97 9.78 -16.59
C ILE A 96 14.20 10.16 -15.14
N LYS A 97 13.12 10.58 -14.49
CA LYS A 97 13.03 10.85 -13.05
C LYS A 97 11.94 10.00 -12.44
N TRP A 98 12.21 9.47 -11.26
CA TRP A 98 11.26 8.68 -10.47
C TRP A 98 10.91 9.42 -9.18
N PHE A 99 9.68 9.24 -8.72
CA PHE A 99 9.16 9.88 -7.53
C PHE A 99 8.38 8.88 -6.68
N LYS A 100 8.54 8.95 -5.36
CA LYS A 100 7.56 8.42 -4.40
C LYS A 100 6.39 9.39 -4.31
N VAL A 101 5.18 8.87 -4.23
CA VAL A 101 3.94 9.64 -4.10
C VAL A 101 3.28 9.27 -2.78
N GLU A 102 3.31 10.19 -1.84
CA GLU A 102 2.90 9.97 -0.44
C GLU A 102 1.94 11.06 -0.01
N GLU A 103 1.18 10.81 1.05
CA GLU A 103 0.42 11.86 1.72
C GLU A 103 1.38 12.95 2.23
N ALA A 104 1.01 14.23 2.10
CA ALA A 104 2.00 15.32 2.13
C ALA A 104 2.50 15.71 3.53
N ASP A 105 1.67 15.62 4.55
CA ASP A 105 1.84 16.36 5.80
C ASP A 105 1.94 15.46 7.04
N GLY A 106 1.78 14.14 6.89
CA GLY A 106 1.74 13.20 8.00
C GLY A 106 0.48 13.38 8.86
N GLU A 107 -0.56 14.02 8.32
CA GLU A 107 -1.74 14.42 9.08
C GLU A 107 -2.82 13.32 9.10
N HIS A 108 -3.83 13.54 9.94
CA HIS A 108 -5.04 12.72 9.97
C HIS A 108 -6.21 13.47 9.35
N TYR A 109 -7.06 12.71 8.66
CA TYR A 109 -8.16 13.21 7.84
C TYR A 109 -9.52 12.86 8.45
N ASN A 110 -10.59 13.55 8.05
CA ASN A 110 -11.91 13.29 8.63
C ASN A 110 -13.07 13.49 7.65
N ASN A 111 -13.56 12.38 7.09
CA ASN A 111 -14.70 12.37 6.18
C ASN A 111 -16.05 12.75 6.85
N THR A 112 -16.13 12.91 8.17
CA THR A 112 -17.42 13.02 8.90
C THR A 112 -17.76 14.44 9.37
N SER A 113 -16.80 15.38 9.34
CA SER A 113 -16.96 16.72 9.90
C SER A 113 -16.66 17.81 8.88
N PRO A 114 -17.49 18.87 8.72
CA PRO A 114 -18.71 19.17 9.48
C PRO A 114 -19.91 18.31 9.09
N THR A 115 -19.85 17.63 7.95
CA THR A 115 -20.81 16.64 7.47
C THR A 115 -20.06 15.55 6.69
N TRP A 116 -20.74 14.45 6.34
CA TRP A 116 -20.16 13.44 5.45
C TRP A 116 -19.62 14.10 4.16
N HIS A 117 -18.33 13.94 3.89
CA HIS A 117 -17.69 14.32 2.62
C HIS A 117 -16.45 13.44 2.35
N TRP A 118 -15.97 13.45 1.11
CA TRP A 118 -14.70 12.81 0.76
C TRP A 118 -13.62 13.84 1.04
N GLU A 119 -12.79 13.58 2.03
CA GLU A 119 -11.70 14.48 2.38
C GLU A 119 -10.73 14.63 1.20
N ASP A 120 -10.25 15.86 0.98
CA ASP A 120 -9.28 16.14 -0.07
C ASP A 120 -7.86 15.98 0.47
N ILE A 121 -7.31 14.77 0.35
CA ILE A 121 -5.99 14.42 0.91
C ILE A 121 -4.89 15.05 0.04
N PRO A 122 -4.02 15.91 0.58
CA PRO A 122 -2.83 16.39 -0.11
C PRO A 122 -1.81 15.27 -0.28
N TYR A 123 -1.18 15.23 -1.45
CA TYR A 123 -0.08 14.30 -1.76
C TYR A 123 1.14 15.07 -2.23
N THR A 124 2.32 14.56 -1.92
CA THR A 124 3.60 15.09 -2.39
C THR A 124 4.31 14.11 -3.32
N GLU A 125 5.31 14.61 -4.04
CA GLU A 125 6.17 13.83 -4.95
C GLU A 125 7.63 14.02 -4.53
N THR A 126 8.24 12.99 -3.97
CA THR A 126 9.65 13.01 -3.53
C THR A 126 10.52 12.35 -4.59
N GLU A 127 11.43 13.12 -5.23
CA GLU A 127 12.32 12.60 -6.29
C GLU A 127 13.33 11.60 -5.70
N ILE A 128 13.51 10.47 -6.38
CA ILE A 128 14.44 9.40 -6.00
C ILE A 128 15.71 9.54 -6.85
N MET A 129 16.70 10.24 -6.31
CA MET A 129 17.88 10.67 -7.07
C MET A 129 18.74 9.48 -7.55
N GLU A 130 18.76 8.39 -6.80
CA GLU A 130 19.50 7.16 -7.09
C GLU A 130 18.99 6.45 -8.36
N TRP A 131 17.73 6.69 -8.70
CA TRP A 131 17.03 6.07 -9.84
C TRP A 131 17.00 6.98 -11.07
N LYS A 132 17.59 8.18 -10.99
CA LYS A 132 17.68 9.08 -12.12
C LYS A 132 18.34 8.39 -13.33
N ASN A 133 17.72 8.55 -14.49
CA ASN A 133 18.12 7.97 -15.77
C ASN A 133 18.13 6.42 -15.81
N ARG A 134 17.50 5.76 -14.84
CA ARG A 134 17.28 4.30 -14.88
C ARG A 134 15.92 4.00 -15.48
N PHE A 135 15.90 3.25 -16.58
CA PHE A 135 14.67 2.78 -17.23
C PHE A 135 14.06 1.57 -16.53
N GLU A 136 14.86 0.87 -15.73
CA GLU A 136 14.46 -0.25 -14.90
C GLU A 136 15.02 -0.08 -13.48
N ILE A 137 14.20 -0.35 -12.48
CA ILE A 137 14.54 -0.15 -11.06
C ILE A 137 14.01 -1.31 -10.20
N PHE A 138 14.60 -1.45 -9.01
CA PHE A 138 14.16 -2.36 -7.96
C PHE A 138 13.51 -1.50 -6.86
N PRO A 139 12.17 -1.44 -6.80
CA PRO A 139 11.48 -0.52 -5.92
C PRO A 139 11.48 -1.03 -4.48
N ASP A 140 11.55 -0.12 -3.53
CA ASP A 140 11.25 -0.33 -2.11
C ASP A 140 9.96 0.39 -1.71
N VAL A 141 9.42 0.08 -0.53
CA VAL A 141 8.25 0.77 0.05
C VAL A 141 8.61 1.60 1.28
N GLU A 142 9.87 1.99 1.42
CA GLU A 142 10.31 2.82 2.55
C GLU A 142 9.66 4.21 2.46
N PRO A 143 8.84 4.64 3.43
CA PRO A 143 8.23 5.96 3.40
C PRO A 143 9.28 7.05 3.54
N THR A 144 9.00 8.24 3.01
CA THR A 144 9.81 9.45 3.22
C THR A 144 9.22 10.40 4.25
N ILE A 145 7.97 10.15 4.66
CA ILE A 145 7.18 11.03 5.54
C ILE A 145 6.80 10.33 6.84
N PHE A 146 6.30 9.10 6.75
CA PHE A 146 5.93 8.26 7.89
C PHE A 146 7.13 7.50 8.46
N GLU A 147 6.97 6.99 9.69
CA GLU A 147 7.94 6.05 10.25
C GLU A 147 7.81 4.67 9.57
N PRO A 148 8.93 4.05 9.14
CA PRO A 148 8.89 2.74 8.50
C PRO A 148 8.48 1.64 9.48
N VAL A 149 7.56 0.78 9.04
CA VAL A 149 7.23 -0.46 9.75
C VAL A 149 8.05 -1.61 9.19
N PHE A 150 8.61 -2.44 10.07
CA PHE A 150 9.48 -3.56 9.70
C PHE A 150 8.82 -4.91 10.00
N CYS A 151 9.01 -5.87 9.08
CA CYS A 151 8.73 -7.29 9.26
C CYS A 151 10.01 -8.05 8.85
N ASP A 152 10.56 -8.88 9.74
CA ASP A 152 11.80 -9.63 9.53
C ASP A 152 12.99 -8.77 9.03
N GLY A 153 13.09 -7.54 9.56
CA GLY A 153 14.15 -6.60 9.22
C GLY A 153 14.01 -5.90 7.86
N LYS A 154 12.87 -6.07 7.18
CA LYS A 154 12.54 -5.39 5.92
C LYS A 154 11.34 -4.48 6.08
N VAL A 155 11.32 -3.37 5.32
CA VAL A 155 10.19 -2.44 5.35
C VAL A 155 8.99 -3.04 4.63
N VAL A 156 7.82 -2.88 5.24
CA VAL A 156 6.51 -3.28 4.70
C VAL A 156 5.60 -2.07 4.55
N GLY A 157 4.54 -2.24 3.76
CA GLY A 157 3.58 -1.16 3.52
C GLY A 157 3.34 -0.91 2.06
N THR A 158 2.70 0.21 1.81
CA THR A 158 2.30 0.69 0.49
C THR A 158 3.16 1.85 0.04
N MET A 159 3.59 1.82 -1.21
CA MET A 159 4.18 2.98 -1.87
C MET A 159 3.58 3.18 -3.24
N ARG A 160 3.43 4.44 -3.63
CA ARG A 160 2.99 4.84 -4.96
C ARG A 160 4.13 5.53 -5.70
N PHE A 161 4.13 5.39 -7.01
CA PHE A 161 5.20 5.87 -7.85
C PHE A 161 4.69 6.70 -9.00
N LYS A 162 5.51 7.68 -9.36
CA LYS A 162 5.41 8.45 -10.60
C LYS A 162 6.75 8.41 -11.31
N ALA A 163 6.70 8.45 -12.63
CA ALA A 163 7.85 8.69 -13.47
C ALA A 163 7.59 9.87 -14.40
N THR A 164 8.66 10.59 -14.70
CA THR A 164 8.69 11.65 -15.71
C THR A 164 9.80 11.33 -16.69
N LEU A 165 9.46 11.32 -17.98
CA LEU A 165 10.36 11.04 -19.10
C LEU A 165 10.49 12.29 -19.96
N ILE A 166 11.73 12.69 -20.24
CA ILE A 166 12.07 13.84 -21.09
C ILE A 166 12.75 13.33 -22.35
N ILE A 167 12.18 13.68 -23.50
CA ILE A 167 12.64 13.23 -24.83
C ILE A 167 12.59 14.40 -25.77
N ASN A 168 13.73 14.75 -26.39
CA ASN A 168 13.85 15.94 -27.24
C ASN A 168 13.31 17.22 -26.55
N GLY A 169 13.51 17.35 -25.23
CA GLY A 169 13.02 18.46 -24.43
C GLY A 169 11.51 18.46 -24.13
N LYS A 170 10.74 17.50 -24.66
CA LYS A 170 9.32 17.30 -24.31
C LYS A 170 9.21 16.40 -23.08
N THR A 171 8.38 16.81 -22.12
CA THR A 171 8.15 16.09 -20.88
C THR A 171 6.85 15.28 -20.95
N PHE A 172 6.95 14.02 -20.57
CA PHE A 172 5.84 13.10 -20.36
C PHE A 172 5.83 12.66 -18.91
N SER A 173 4.65 12.50 -18.32
CA SER A 173 4.52 12.07 -16.94
C SER A 173 3.44 11.00 -16.81
N THR A 174 3.73 10.01 -15.97
CA THR A 174 2.71 9.07 -15.51
C THR A 174 1.80 9.78 -14.49
N PRO A 175 0.63 9.20 -14.15
CA PRO A 175 -0.19 9.68 -13.04
C PRO A 175 0.63 9.86 -11.76
N GLY A 176 0.26 10.86 -10.95
CA GLY A 176 1.02 11.28 -9.75
C GLY A 176 0.14 11.97 -8.72
N LYS A 177 0.70 12.89 -7.91
CA LYS A 177 -0.01 13.51 -6.77
C LYS A 177 -1.31 14.22 -7.14
N ASN A 178 -1.38 14.77 -8.36
CA ASN A 178 -2.56 15.50 -8.86
C ASN A 178 -3.63 14.56 -9.44
N SER A 179 -3.32 13.27 -9.61
CA SER A 179 -4.26 12.28 -10.12
C SER A 179 -5.17 11.82 -8.98
N LYS A 180 -6.23 12.57 -8.69
CA LYS A 180 -7.19 12.25 -7.63
C LYS A 180 -8.46 11.56 -8.15
N TYR A 181 -9.12 10.81 -7.29
CA TYR A 181 -10.45 10.25 -7.48
C TYR A 181 -11.20 10.28 -6.15
N LYS A 182 -12.32 11.01 -6.11
CA LYS A 182 -13.12 11.28 -4.88
C LYS A 182 -12.25 11.79 -3.71
N GLY A 183 -11.53 12.90 -3.89
CA GLY A 183 -10.69 13.53 -2.85
C GLY A 183 -9.39 12.79 -2.51
N SER A 184 -9.28 11.51 -2.85
CA SER A 184 -8.13 10.66 -2.57
C SER A 184 -7.26 10.41 -3.81
N ILE A 185 -6.09 9.81 -3.64
CA ILE A 185 -5.24 9.39 -4.77
C ILE A 185 -5.94 8.37 -5.67
N SER A 186 -5.81 8.55 -6.98
CA SER A 186 -6.43 7.67 -7.98
C SER A 186 -5.70 6.33 -8.07
N HIS A 187 -6.47 5.27 -8.36
CA HIS A 187 -5.94 3.93 -8.68
C HIS A 187 -5.03 3.89 -9.92
N LYS A 188 -5.04 4.96 -10.73
CA LYS A 188 -4.14 5.12 -11.89
C LYS A 188 -2.69 5.42 -11.49
N VAL A 189 -2.45 5.87 -10.26
CA VAL A 189 -1.08 6.05 -9.75
C VAL A 189 -0.55 4.68 -9.37
N HIS A 190 0.56 4.28 -9.98
CA HIS A 190 1.08 2.92 -9.84
C HIS A 190 1.48 2.65 -8.39
N ARG A 191 0.89 1.62 -7.78
CA ARG A 191 1.11 1.24 -6.39
C ARG A 191 1.81 -0.11 -6.30
N LEU A 192 2.77 -0.22 -5.40
CA LEU A 192 3.27 -1.48 -4.89
C LEU A 192 3.00 -1.56 -3.40
N SER A 193 2.57 -2.73 -2.94
CA SER A 193 2.44 -3.00 -1.50
C SER A 193 3.16 -4.27 -1.13
N LEU A 194 4.07 -4.18 -0.17
CA LEU A 194 4.76 -5.33 0.40
C LEU A 194 4.02 -5.78 1.64
N LYS A 195 3.47 -6.98 1.56
CA LYS A 195 2.81 -7.67 2.66
C LYS A 195 3.83 -8.53 3.40
N GLY A 196 3.64 -8.71 4.71
CA GLY A 196 4.52 -9.57 5.51
C GLY A 196 4.56 -11.01 5.00
N ASN A 197 5.50 -11.81 5.53
CA ASN A 197 5.62 -13.23 5.24
C ASN A 197 5.45 -14.06 6.53
N THR A 198 4.46 -13.68 7.34
CA THR A 198 4.08 -14.40 8.56
C THR A 198 3.17 -15.58 8.24
N ASP A 199 3.02 -16.50 9.20
CA ASP A 199 2.05 -17.61 9.12
C ASP A 199 0.58 -17.15 9.18
N ASN A 200 0.30 -15.85 9.28
CA ASN A 200 -1.05 -15.29 9.36
C ASN A 200 -1.32 -14.29 8.23
N GLU A 201 -2.21 -14.67 7.32
CA GLU A 201 -2.49 -13.85 6.13
C GLU A 201 -3.17 -12.52 6.44
N VAL A 202 -3.95 -12.43 7.52
CA VAL A 202 -4.57 -11.17 7.97
C VAL A 202 -3.47 -10.18 8.37
N ILE A 203 -2.49 -10.64 9.16
CA ILE A 203 -1.35 -9.80 9.55
C ILE A 203 -0.51 -9.41 8.34
N ASN A 204 -0.32 -10.32 7.38
CA ASN A 204 0.40 -9.99 6.15
C ASN A 204 -0.28 -8.82 5.41
N TYR A 205 -1.61 -8.85 5.26
CA TYR A 205 -2.36 -7.74 4.65
C TYR A 205 -2.39 -6.48 5.51
N ALA A 206 -2.42 -6.60 6.84
CA ALA A 206 -2.29 -5.45 7.74
C ALA A 206 -0.95 -4.73 7.50
N PHE A 207 0.15 -5.48 7.34
CA PHE A 207 1.44 -4.94 6.94
C PHE A 207 1.43 -4.27 5.57
N ALA A 208 0.73 -4.86 4.58
CA ALA A 208 0.60 -4.24 3.26
C ALA A 208 -0.04 -2.85 3.30
N MET A 209 -0.86 -2.59 4.32
CA MET A 209 -1.53 -1.31 4.55
C MET A 209 -0.74 -0.33 5.41
N CYS A 210 0.48 -0.64 5.85
CA CYS A 210 1.38 0.37 6.42
C CYS A 210 1.70 1.46 5.38
N ASN A 211 2.09 2.65 5.86
CA ASN A 211 2.26 3.90 5.10
C ASN A 211 0.96 4.49 4.52
N LEU A 212 -0.20 4.03 4.96
CA LEU A 212 -1.47 4.66 4.60
C LEU A 212 -1.84 5.74 5.62
N PRO A 213 -2.36 6.90 5.18
CA PRO A 213 -2.79 7.92 6.11
C PRO A 213 -4.02 7.49 6.91
N TYR A 214 -4.17 8.06 8.10
CA TYR A 214 -5.38 7.90 8.90
C TYR A 214 -6.53 8.74 8.34
N ILE A 215 -7.71 8.14 8.17
CA ILE A 215 -8.92 8.85 7.73
C ILE A 215 -10.09 8.45 8.63
N TRP A 216 -10.53 9.36 9.51
CA TRP A 216 -11.70 9.14 10.35
C TRP A 216 -12.98 8.98 9.52
N GLY A 217 -13.71 7.88 9.74
CA GLY A 217 -14.92 7.56 9.00
C GLY A 217 -14.61 7.26 7.54
N SER A 218 -13.66 6.35 7.32
CA SER A 218 -13.22 5.97 5.99
C SER A 218 -14.41 5.62 5.08
N ALA A 219 -14.34 6.12 3.86
CA ALA A 219 -15.47 6.18 2.95
C ALA A 219 -15.61 4.92 2.09
N ASN A 220 -16.84 4.57 1.73
CA ASN A 220 -17.13 3.48 0.80
C ASN A 220 -17.27 3.98 -0.64
N PHE A 221 -16.66 3.28 -1.60
CA PHE A 221 -16.75 3.65 -3.02
C PHE A 221 -18.03 3.22 -3.71
N SER A 222 -18.74 2.26 -3.13
CA SER A 222 -19.97 1.65 -3.60
C SER A 222 -21.16 1.98 -2.67
N ASN A 223 -22.35 1.51 -3.03
CA ASN A 223 -23.52 1.55 -2.13
C ASN A 223 -23.54 0.35 -1.15
N ASP A 224 -22.61 -0.58 -1.29
CA ASP A 224 -22.45 -1.71 -0.38
C ASP A 224 -21.44 -1.34 0.70
N HIS A 225 -21.94 -0.81 1.82
CA HIS A 225 -21.12 -0.39 2.96
C HIS A 225 -20.30 -1.52 3.61
N ASN A 226 -20.48 -2.77 3.18
CA ASN A 226 -19.78 -3.90 3.76
C ASN A 226 -18.40 -4.13 3.13
N PHE A 227 -18.19 -3.68 1.89
CA PHE A 227 -17.00 -3.96 1.09
C PHE A 227 -16.65 -2.75 0.22
N ASP A 228 -15.38 -2.58 -0.15
CA ASP A 228 -14.91 -1.51 -1.05
C ASP A 228 -14.77 -0.13 -0.37
N ASN A 229 -14.26 -0.12 0.87
CA ASN A 229 -13.86 1.12 1.54
C ASN A 229 -12.48 1.62 1.08
N GLN A 230 -12.06 2.76 1.61
CA GLN A 230 -10.76 3.37 1.32
C GLN A 230 -9.59 2.45 1.70
N ALA A 231 -9.73 1.62 2.75
CA ALA A 231 -8.67 0.71 3.19
C ALA A 231 -8.36 -0.40 2.16
N GLU A 232 -9.37 -1.08 1.61
CA GLU A 232 -9.21 -2.15 0.61
C GLU A 232 -8.63 -1.63 -0.71
N ARG A 233 -8.79 -0.32 -0.96
CA ARG A 233 -8.17 0.40 -2.09
C ARG A 233 -6.80 0.99 -1.76
N PHE A 234 -6.28 0.73 -0.57
CA PHE A 234 -5.00 1.22 -0.06
C PHE A 234 -4.89 2.75 -0.08
N ILE A 235 -5.98 3.46 0.19
CA ILE A 235 -6.02 4.93 0.18
C ILE A 235 -5.69 5.49 1.56
N GLY A 236 -6.28 4.91 2.60
CA GLY A 236 -6.25 5.36 4.00
C GLY A 236 -7.35 4.65 4.77
N ALA A 237 -7.30 4.69 6.10
CA ALA A 237 -8.21 3.92 6.94
C ALA A 237 -8.44 4.60 8.29
N ASP A 238 -9.57 4.35 8.93
CA ASP A 238 -9.68 4.46 10.39
C ASP A 238 -9.33 3.13 11.06
N CYS A 239 -9.34 3.11 12.39
CA CYS A 239 -9.00 1.91 13.17
C CYS A 239 -9.85 0.68 12.81
N ALA A 240 -11.16 0.86 12.58
CA ALA A 240 -12.07 -0.25 12.28
C ALA A 240 -11.90 -0.74 10.84
N ASP A 241 -11.81 0.19 9.88
CA ASP A 241 -11.59 -0.14 8.48
C ASP A 241 -10.27 -0.87 8.28
N PHE A 242 -9.20 -0.40 8.92
CA PHE A 242 -7.89 -1.04 8.85
C PHE A 242 -7.96 -2.50 9.30
N ALA A 243 -8.56 -2.75 10.47
CA ALA A 243 -8.66 -4.10 11.01
C ALA A 243 -9.58 -4.99 10.17
N VAL A 244 -10.72 -4.46 9.70
CA VAL A 244 -11.69 -5.20 8.86
C VAL A 244 -11.12 -5.48 7.47
N ALA A 245 -10.53 -4.50 6.81
CA ALA A 245 -9.94 -4.63 5.48
C ALA A 245 -8.81 -5.67 5.46
N ALA A 246 -7.98 -5.73 6.50
CA ALA A 246 -6.96 -6.79 6.62
C ALA A 246 -7.60 -8.18 6.61
N HIS A 247 -8.70 -8.36 7.35
CA HIS A 247 -9.44 -9.61 7.37
C HIS A 247 -10.10 -9.91 6.03
N GLN A 248 -10.69 -8.92 5.36
CA GLN A 248 -11.36 -9.06 4.08
C GLN A 248 -10.40 -9.39 2.94
N LEU A 249 -9.25 -8.72 2.89
CA LEU A 249 -8.19 -9.02 1.94
C LEU A 249 -7.63 -10.43 2.13
N ALA A 250 -7.60 -10.94 3.36
CA ALA A 250 -7.28 -12.33 3.68
C ALA A 250 -8.44 -13.32 3.41
N GLY A 251 -9.58 -12.86 2.86
CA GLY A 251 -10.72 -13.70 2.46
C GLY A 251 -11.83 -13.84 3.50
N ASN A 252 -11.71 -13.24 4.68
CA ASN A 252 -12.75 -13.31 5.72
C ASN A 252 -13.91 -12.35 5.42
N GLN A 253 -15.14 -12.77 5.71
CA GLN A 253 -16.33 -11.97 5.41
C GLN A 253 -16.88 -11.30 6.67
N ILE A 254 -16.36 -10.11 7.00
CA ILE A 254 -16.86 -9.28 8.10
C ILE A 254 -17.13 -7.86 7.59
N PRO A 255 -18.32 -7.27 7.82
CA PRO A 255 -18.57 -5.90 7.42
C PRO A 255 -17.89 -4.84 8.30
N TYR A 256 -17.65 -3.67 7.69
CA TYR A 256 -16.90 -2.50 8.18
C TYR A 256 -17.20 -2.01 9.63
N ASP A 257 -18.39 -2.20 10.18
CA ASP A 257 -18.76 -1.75 11.52
C ASP A 257 -19.24 -2.89 12.44
N GLN A 258 -19.04 -4.14 12.04
CA GLN A 258 -19.69 -5.31 12.65
C GLN A 258 -18.79 -6.12 13.58
N ILE A 259 -17.61 -5.62 13.96
CA ILE A 259 -16.68 -6.30 14.90
C ILE A 259 -17.37 -6.69 16.22
N LYS A 260 -18.28 -5.86 16.72
CA LYS A 260 -19.02 -6.14 17.98
C LYS A 260 -20.28 -6.99 17.77
N ASN A 261 -20.67 -7.29 16.54
CA ASN A 261 -21.87 -8.03 16.23
C ASN A 261 -21.61 -9.54 16.37
N ASN A 262 -22.35 -10.17 17.29
CA ASN A 262 -22.20 -11.58 17.62
C ASN A 262 -22.58 -12.55 16.47
N ARG A 263 -23.18 -12.04 15.39
CA ARG A 263 -23.40 -12.79 14.14
C ARG A 263 -22.09 -13.08 13.42
N PHE A 264 -21.16 -12.12 13.43
CA PHE A 264 -19.90 -12.20 12.69
C PHE A 264 -18.73 -12.56 13.59
N THR A 265 -18.79 -12.17 14.86
CA THR A 265 -17.71 -12.41 15.82
C THR A 265 -18.18 -13.13 17.09
N LYS A 266 -17.22 -13.66 17.83
CA LYS A 266 -17.38 -14.17 19.19
C LYS A 266 -16.39 -13.47 20.11
N ILE A 267 -16.82 -13.24 21.35
CA ILE A 267 -15.93 -12.73 22.40
C ILE A 267 -15.03 -13.88 22.86
N ILE A 268 -13.72 -13.70 22.75
CA ILE A 268 -12.71 -14.63 23.26
C ILE A 268 -12.43 -14.33 24.73
N SER A 269 -12.24 -13.05 25.05
CA SER A 269 -12.00 -12.61 26.42
C SER A 269 -12.50 -11.20 26.68
N THR A 270 -12.64 -10.86 27.96
CA THR A 270 -12.91 -9.50 28.43
C THR A 270 -12.00 -9.23 29.61
N VAL A 271 -11.11 -8.25 29.44
CA VAL A 271 -10.25 -7.78 30.53
C VAL A 271 -11.12 -7.10 31.59
N LYS A 272 -10.90 -7.45 32.85
CA LYS A 272 -11.62 -6.91 34.00
C LYS A 272 -10.74 -6.31 35.05
N ASP A 273 -9.51 -6.79 35.15
CA ASP A 273 -8.54 -6.27 36.09
C ASP A 273 -7.14 -6.38 35.48
N ILE A 274 -6.20 -5.65 36.06
CA ILE A 274 -4.80 -5.64 35.64
C ILE A 274 -3.95 -5.84 36.90
N GLU A 275 -3.08 -6.85 36.90
CA GLU A 275 -2.18 -7.12 38.02
C GLU A 275 -0.77 -7.41 37.50
N ASN A 276 0.21 -6.60 37.94
CA ASN A 276 1.60 -6.68 37.48
C ASN A 276 1.69 -6.75 35.95
N SER A 277 1.02 -5.82 35.26
CA SER A 277 0.97 -5.73 33.80
C SER A 277 0.20 -6.84 33.08
N ASN A 278 -0.31 -7.85 33.79
CA ASN A 278 -1.08 -8.94 33.21
C ASN A 278 -2.57 -8.64 33.20
N TYR A 279 -3.24 -9.03 32.12
CA TYR A 279 -4.69 -8.88 32.01
C TYR A 279 -5.43 -10.08 32.60
N LEU A 280 -6.39 -9.76 33.48
CA LEU A 280 -7.20 -10.74 34.18
C LEU A 280 -8.65 -10.71 33.69
N ASP A 281 -9.28 -11.87 33.63
CA ASP A 281 -10.67 -12.03 33.23
C ASP A 281 -11.67 -11.75 34.39
N ARG A 282 -12.96 -12.04 34.17
CA ARG A 282 -14.02 -11.87 35.19
C ARG A 282 -13.86 -12.72 36.44
N LYS A 283 -13.14 -13.84 36.34
CA LYS A 283 -12.84 -14.74 37.46
C LYS A 283 -11.51 -14.40 38.14
N ARG A 284 -10.82 -13.35 37.67
CA ARG A 284 -9.45 -12.99 38.07
C ARG A 284 -8.43 -14.07 37.64
N GLU A 285 -8.71 -14.77 36.55
CA GLU A 285 -7.76 -15.70 35.94
C GLU A 285 -6.96 -14.97 34.85
N LEU A 286 -5.69 -15.34 34.67
CA LEU A 286 -4.87 -14.82 33.58
C LEU A 286 -5.50 -15.16 32.23
N ILE A 287 -5.58 -14.18 31.35
CA ILE A 287 -6.01 -14.40 29.97
C ILE A 287 -4.82 -14.98 29.21
N ILE A 288 -5.01 -16.13 28.57
CA ILE A 288 -3.93 -16.84 27.88
C ILE A 288 -3.90 -16.50 26.38
N VAL A 289 -2.69 -16.56 25.81
CA VAL A 289 -2.44 -16.52 24.36
C VAL A 289 -2.21 -17.95 23.85
N GLY A 290 -2.66 -18.24 22.63
CA GLY A 290 -2.47 -19.52 21.94
C GLY A 290 -3.78 -20.26 21.64
N ASN A 291 -3.69 -21.59 21.51
CA ASN A 291 -4.76 -22.42 20.94
C ASN A 291 -6.12 -22.29 21.65
N ASN A 292 -6.09 -22.15 22.98
CA ASN A 292 -7.28 -22.06 23.84
C ASN A 292 -7.62 -20.63 24.26
N GLY A 293 -6.91 -19.64 23.73
CA GLY A 293 -7.01 -18.25 24.14
C GLY A 293 -7.04 -17.31 22.96
N ILE A 294 -6.41 -16.16 23.15
CA ILE A 294 -6.22 -15.12 22.13
C ILE A 294 -5.25 -15.64 21.07
N LYS A 295 -5.49 -15.31 19.80
CA LYS A 295 -4.67 -15.70 18.67
C LYS A 295 -4.27 -14.50 17.85
N VAL A 296 -3.19 -14.63 17.10
CA VAL A 296 -2.77 -13.68 16.07
C VAL A 296 -3.95 -13.37 15.15
N ALA A 297 -4.10 -12.08 14.85
CA ALA A 297 -5.22 -11.48 14.12
C ALA A 297 -6.58 -11.45 14.85
N ASP A 298 -6.66 -11.75 16.15
CA ASP A 298 -7.85 -11.37 16.90
C ASP A 298 -7.98 -9.84 17.01
N PHE A 299 -9.20 -9.33 17.02
CA PHE A 299 -9.45 -7.92 17.26
C PHE A 299 -9.26 -7.61 18.75
N ILE A 300 -8.31 -6.73 19.07
CA ILE A 300 -8.18 -6.09 20.38
C ILE A 300 -9.01 -4.81 20.35
N TYR A 301 -10.12 -4.80 21.09
CA TYR A 301 -11.07 -3.69 21.08
C TYR A 301 -11.07 -2.96 22.42
N TRP A 302 -10.66 -1.68 22.42
CA TRP A 302 -10.75 -0.81 23.58
C TRP A 302 -12.08 -0.07 23.56
N ASN A 303 -12.91 -0.32 24.57
CA ASN A 303 -14.15 0.41 24.78
C ASN A 303 -13.92 1.63 25.67
N TYR A 304 -14.46 2.76 25.27
CA TYR A 304 -14.67 3.90 26.14
C TYR A 304 -15.92 3.74 27.01
N ASP A 305 -16.00 4.53 28.08
CA ASP A 305 -17.21 4.68 28.88
C ASP A 305 -18.34 5.42 28.12
N LYS A 306 -18.00 6.17 27.07
CA LYS A 306 -18.98 6.82 26.20
C LYS A 306 -19.44 5.84 25.09
N PRO A 307 -20.76 5.65 24.91
CA PRO A 307 -21.29 4.88 23.79
C PRO A 307 -20.85 5.45 22.44
N GLY A 308 -20.46 4.57 21.50
CA GLY A 308 -20.09 4.96 20.13
C GLY A 308 -18.63 5.37 19.94
N THR A 309 -17.84 5.48 21.02
CA THR A 309 -16.39 5.70 20.94
C THR A 309 -15.66 4.41 21.27
N GLY A 310 -14.67 4.03 20.45
CA GLY A 310 -13.85 2.84 20.64
C GLY A 310 -12.61 2.90 19.75
N HIS A 311 -11.62 2.09 20.08
CA HIS A 311 -10.44 1.84 19.23
C HIS A 311 -10.30 0.34 18.99
N VAL A 312 -9.76 -0.04 17.84
CA VAL A 312 -9.48 -1.44 17.54
C VAL A 312 -8.15 -1.59 16.82
N GLY A 313 -7.45 -2.66 17.14
CA GLY A 313 -6.27 -3.14 16.44
C GLY A 313 -6.31 -4.65 16.33
N LEU A 314 -5.32 -5.22 15.67
CA LEU A 314 -5.17 -6.67 15.49
C LEU A 314 -4.03 -7.17 16.37
N PHE A 315 -4.31 -8.18 17.20
CA PHE A 315 -3.29 -8.85 18.00
C PHE A 315 -2.21 -9.40 17.08
N TYR A 316 -0.98 -8.93 17.25
CA TYR A 316 0.11 -9.21 16.33
C TYR A 316 1.05 -10.27 16.90
N GLU A 317 1.59 -10.04 18.10
CA GLU A 317 2.63 -10.89 18.66
C GLU A 317 2.56 -10.96 20.19
N ASP A 318 2.82 -12.16 20.72
CA ASP A 318 2.98 -12.43 22.16
C ASP A 318 4.37 -11.99 22.63
N LYS A 319 4.41 -11.12 23.63
CA LYS A 319 5.65 -10.57 24.20
C LYS A 319 5.52 -10.42 25.72
N SER A 320 6.67 -10.50 26.40
CA SER A 320 6.78 -10.24 27.83
C SER A 320 7.51 -8.93 28.14
N ASP A 321 7.61 -8.60 29.43
CA ASP A 321 8.55 -7.59 29.92
C ASP A 321 10.00 -7.94 29.49
N PRO A 322 10.73 -7.03 28.81
CA PRO A 322 12.13 -7.23 28.44
C PRO A 322 13.07 -7.37 29.65
N ASN A 323 12.68 -6.84 30.82
CA ASN A 323 13.42 -6.98 32.08
C ASN A 323 12.90 -8.14 32.94
N GLY A 324 11.82 -8.80 32.52
CA GLY A 324 11.21 -9.94 33.19
C GLY A 324 11.93 -11.27 32.91
N GLU A 325 11.34 -12.36 33.39
CA GLU A 325 11.89 -13.71 33.26
C GLU A 325 12.06 -14.15 31.80
N ASN A 326 11.06 -13.85 30.96
CA ASN A 326 11.04 -14.22 29.54
C ASN A 326 11.82 -13.25 28.63
N LYS A 327 12.34 -12.13 29.16
CA LYS A 327 13.22 -11.18 28.47
C LYS A 327 12.68 -10.68 27.12
N GLY A 328 11.39 -10.40 27.05
CA GLY A 328 10.72 -9.94 25.83
C GLY A 328 10.36 -11.05 24.85
N ASN A 329 10.58 -12.32 25.21
CA ASN A 329 10.04 -13.44 24.43
C ASN A 329 8.58 -13.71 24.83
N ALA A 330 7.87 -14.45 23.99
CA ALA A 330 6.50 -14.87 24.26
C ALA A 330 6.38 -15.63 25.58
N ASP A 331 5.33 -15.35 26.36
CA ASP A 331 5.08 -15.99 27.65
C ASP A 331 3.69 -16.65 27.75
N ALA A 332 2.92 -16.64 26.66
CA ALA A 332 1.57 -17.20 26.56
C ALA A 332 0.55 -16.51 27.47
N ILE A 333 0.84 -15.30 27.97
CA ILE A 333 -0.05 -14.53 28.84
C ILE A 333 -0.39 -13.23 28.12
N PHE A 334 -1.69 -12.96 28.00
CA PHE A 334 -2.16 -11.70 27.42
C PHE A 334 -1.91 -10.56 28.39
N ASN A 335 -1.03 -9.64 28.02
CA ASN A 335 -0.50 -8.62 28.91
C ASN A 335 -0.18 -7.31 28.15
N GLU A 336 0.25 -6.28 28.87
CA GLU A 336 0.48 -4.96 28.27
C GLU A 336 1.66 -4.88 27.29
N TRP A 337 2.59 -5.85 27.34
CA TRP A 337 3.80 -5.94 26.53
C TRP A 337 3.57 -6.58 25.17
N ASP A 338 2.50 -7.37 25.03
CA ASP A 338 2.06 -7.91 23.75
C ASP A 338 1.92 -6.81 22.70
N LEU A 339 2.09 -7.20 21.43
CA LEU A 339 2.06 -6.27 20.32
C LEU A 339 0.72 -6.31 19.59
N VAL A 340 0.28 -5.14 19.18
CA VAL A 340 -0.88 -4.91 18.34
C VAL A 340 -0.44 -4.10 17.12
N ILE A 341 -0.95 -4.47 15.94
CA ILE A 341 -0.89 -3.60 14.76
C ILE A 341 -2.19 -2.81 14.67
N HIS A 342 -2.09 -1.48 14.64
CA HIS A 342 -3.25 -0.59 14.67
C HIS A 342 -2.96 0.77 14.03
N THR A 343 -3.99 1.56 13.84
CA THR A 343 -3.91 2.96 13.37
C THR A 343 -4.87 3.82 14.18
N LEU A 344 -4.45 5.01 14.61
CA LEU A 344 -5.29 5.92 15.39
C LEU A 344 -4.78 7.37 15.34
N PHE A 345 -5.38 8.20 14.49
CA PHE A 345 -4.94 9.59 14.25
C PHE A 345 -3.50 9.72 13.71
N HIS A 346 -2.91 8.62 13.25
CA HIS A 346 -1.60 8.48 12.61
C HIS A 346 -1.63 7.20 11.77
N GLU A 347 -0.64 7.01 10.90
CA GLU A 347 -0.46 5.84 10.05
C GLU A 347 -0.46 4.51 10.85
N PRO A 348 -0.70 3.36 10.18
CA PRO A 348 -0.60 2.06 10.83
C PRO A 348 0.80 1.76 11.35
N GLU A 349 0.87 1.33 12.60
CA GLU A 349 2.11 1.01 13.31
C GLU A 349 1.94 -0.23 14.20
N ILE A 350 3.06 -0.71 14.75
CA ILE A 350 3.07 -1.75 15.79
C ILE A 350 3.40 -1.09 17.13
N LYS A 351 2.54 -1.32 18.13
CA LYS A 351 2.76 -0.85 19.50
C LYS A 351 2.49 -1.95 20.50
N ARG A 352 3.01 -1.76 21.72
CA ARG A 352 2.58 -2.52 22.89
C ARG A 352 1.13 -2.22 23.21
N ILE A 353 0.35 -3.21 23.64
CA ILE A 353 -1.07 -3.04 23.96
C ILE A 353 -1.27 -1.97 25.05
N GLY A 354 -0.38 -1.90 26.04
CA GLY A 354 -0.41 -0.87 27.08
C GLY A 354 -0.14 0.55 26.59
N GLU A 355 0.48 0.72 25.42
CA GLU A 355 0.82 2.01 24.81
C GLU A 355 -0.11 2.40 23.68
N ALA A 356 -0.72 1.42 23.01
CA ALA A 356 -1.59 1.63 21.86
C ALA A 356 -2.81 2.48 22.24
N PHE A 357 -3.43 2.17 23.38
CA PHE A 357 -4.61 2.91 23.85
C PHE A 357 -5.02 2.61 25.30
N SER A 358 -5.86 3.49 25.87
CA SER A 358 -6.45 3.29 27.20
C SER A 358 -7.95 2.97 27.11
N GLY A 359 -8.42 2.03 27.93
CA GLY A 359 -9.85 1.69 27.99
C GLY A 359 -10.11 0.23 28.36
N ASN A 360 -11.40 -0.14 28.42
CA ASN A 360 -11.81 -1.51 28.75
C ASN A 360 -11.62 -2.43 27.54
N ILE A 361 -10.67 -3.37 27.63
CA ILE A 361 -10.33 -4.27 26.53
C ILE A 361 -11.32 -5.45 26.45
N ARG A 362 -11.78 -5.71 25.22
CA ARG A 362 -12.46 -6.95 24.83
C ARG A 362 -11.78 -7.51 23.61
N VAL A 363 -11.65 -8.83 23.56
CA VAL A 363 -11.05 -9.52 22.42
C VAL A 363 -12.12 -10.25 21.64
N TYR A 364 -12.18 -9.97 20.33
CA TYR A 364 -13.13 -10.56 19.41
C TYR A 364 -12.41 -11.40 18.36
N ARG A 365 -13.03 -12.50 17.96
CA ARG A 365 -12.59 -13.33 16.83
C ARG A 365 -13.74 -13.51 15.86
N ILE A 366 -13.44 -13.51 14.56
CA ILE A 366 -14.41 -13.89 13.52
C ILE A 366 -14.93 -15.31 13.80
N ARG A 367 -16.21 -15.54 13.52
CA ARG A 367 -16.80 -16.88 13.57
C ARG A 367 -16.49 -17.64 12.30
N ASP A 368 -16.08 -18.88 12.45
CA ASP A 368 -15.92 -19.84 11.37
C ASP A 368 -17.26 -20.16 10.68
#